data_AF-A0A8I1GFD6-F1
#
_entry.id   AF-A0A8I1GFD6-F1
#
_cell.length_a   1.000
_cell.length_b   1.000
_cell.length_c   1.000
_cell.angle_alpha   90.00
_cell.angle_beta   90.00
_cell.angle_gamma   90.00
#
_symmetry.space_group_name_H-M   'P 1'
#
loop_
_entity.id
_entity.type
_entity.pdbx_description
1 polymer ?
#
loop_
_entity_poly.entity_id
_entity_poly.type
_entity_poly.pdbx_seq_one_letter_code
_entity_poly.pdbx_strand_id
1 'polypeptide(L)'
;MARAALKISIVEVSKATGIDKSTIVRTEAGGNALYSTMVKLQGYLESQGVEFLDAIEGERGAGVALKWGVEPSRRSDGEDEKTSRDGGNGIKALHPEVAEFWAARPAAFARLSEEGRRAISEAALGDPRALDDLASRP
;
A
#
# COMPACT_ATOMS: atom_id res chain seq x y z
N MET A 1 10.11 -9.13 -8.68
CA MET A 1 9.97 -7.86 -9.41
C MET A 1 9.00 -7.90 -10.59
N ALA A 2 8.61 -9.07 -11.13
CA ALA A 2 7.63 -9.19 -12.22
C ALA A 2 6.30 -8.43 -11.96
N ARG A 3 5.88 -8.36 -10.70
CA ARG A 3 4.71 -7.60 -10.25
C ARG A 3 4.74 -6.12 -10.64
N ALA A 4 5.93 -5.49 -10.64
CA ALA A 4 6.07 -4.07 -10.94
C ALA A 4 5.72 -3.75 -12.41
N ALA A 5 6.04 -4.65 -13.34
CA ALA A 5 5.71 -4.50 -14.76
C ALA A 5 4.19 -4.45 -14.99
N LEU A 6 3.44 -5.18 -14.15
CA LEU A 6 1.98 -5.25 -14.19
C LEU A 6 1.29 -4.19 -13.33
N LYS A 7 2.03 -3.33 -12.63
CA LYS A 7 1.51 -2.30 -11.71
C LYS A 7 0.61 -2.80 -10.56
N ILE A 8 0.51 -4.10 -10.35
CA ILE A 8 -0.24 -4.73 -9.25
C ILE A 8 0.51 -4.64 -7.91
N SER A 9 -0.22 -4.59 -6.82
CA SER A 9 0.28 -4.48 -5.45
C SER A 9 0.58 -5.86 -4.84
N ILE A 10 1.40 -5.87 -3.78
CA ILE A 10 1.68 -7.10 -3.03
C ILE A 10 0.42 -7.64 -2.34
N VAL A 11 -0.51 -6.74 -1.97
CA VAL A 11 -1.76 -7.10 -1.32
C VAL A 11 -2.68 -7.85 -2.28
N GLU A 12 -2.80 -7.38 -3.52
CA GLU A 12 -3.60 -8.05 -4.55
C GLU A 12 -3.04 -9.44 -4.87
N VAL A 13 -1.72 -9.57 -5.05
CA VAL A 13 -1.08 -10.88 -5.27
C VAL A 13 -1.34 -11.82 -4.10
N SER A 14 -1.21 -11.31 -2.86
CA SER A 14 -1.45 -12.10 -1.66
C SER A 14 -2.89 -12.60 -1.58
N LYS A 15 -3.88 -11.71 -1.84
CA LYS A 15 -5.30 -12.08 -1.89
C LYS A 15 -5.59 -13.12 -2.98
N ALA A 16 -5.03 -12.94 -4.18
CA ALA A 16 -5.30 -13.80 -5.33
C ALA A 16 -4.65 -15.20 -5.21
N THR A 17 -3.45 -15.27 -4.61
CA THR A 17 -2.67 -16.51 -4.53
C THR A 17 -2.77 -17.23 -3.18
N GLY A 18 -3.25 -16.54 -2.14
CA GLY A 18 -3.22 -17.00 -0.76
C GLY A 18 -1.81 -17.06 -0.16
N ILE A 19 -0.80 -16.49 -0.83
CA ILE A 19 0.58 -16.45 -0.36
C ILE A 19 0.75 -15.24 0.57
N ASP A 20 1.43 -15.43 1.69
CA ASP A 20 1.73 -14.34 2.62
C ASP A 20 2.59 -13.24 1.97
N LYS A 21 2.32 -11.97 2.33
CA LYS A 21 3.01 -10.80 1.79
C LYS A 21 4.53 -10.86 2.03
N SER A 22 4.97 -11.30 3.21
CA SER A 22 6.40 -11.42 3.53
C SER A 22 7.08 -12.50 2.68
N THR A 23 6.35 -13.59 2.38
CA THR A 23 6.84 -14.65 1.50
C THR A 23 6.99 -14.14 0.07
N ILE A 24 6.03 -13.35 -0.43
CA ILE A 24 6.13 -12.71 -1.75
C ILE A 24 7.36 -11.79 -1.80
N VAL A 25 7.52 -10.88 -0.83
CA VAL A 25 8.69 -9.97 -0.76
C VAL A 25 10.00 -10.76 -0.77
N ARG A 26 10.11 -11.78 0.08
CA ARG A 26 11.32 -12.61 0.18
C ARG A 26 11.64 -13.29 -1.14
N THR A 27 10.61 -13.85 -1.79
CA THR A 27 10.75 -14.52 -3.09
C THR A 27 11.19 -13.53 -4.16
N GLU A 28 10.58 -12.35 -4.22
CA GLU A 28 10.93 -11.30 -5.18
C GLU A 28 12.35 -10.75 -4.99
N ALA A 29 12.89 -10.81 -3.78
CA ALA A 29 14.26 -10.43 -3.43
C ALA A 29 15.30 -11.54 -3.71
N GLY A 30 14.89 -12.66 -4.31
CA GLY A 30 15.78 -13.79 -4.61
C GLY A 30 15.99 -14.74 -3.42
N GLY A 31 15.17 -14.63 -2.37
CA GLY A 31 15.19 -15.56 -1.25
C GLY A 31 14.51 -16.89 -1.58
N ASN A 32 14.79 -17.90 -0.75
CA ASN A 32 14.21 -19.23 -0.92
C ASN A 32 12.69 -19.24 -0.67
N ALA A 33 11.99 -19.97 -1.53
CA ALA A 33 10.57 -20.28 -1.42
C ALA A 33 10.33 -21.75 -1.78
N LEU A 34 9.23 -22.31 -1.31
CA LEU A 34 8.82 -23.65 -1.71
C LEU A 34 8.51 -23.66 -3.21
N TYR A 35 8.84 -24.76 -3.89
CA TYR A 35 8.56 -24.92 -5.32
C TYR A 35 7.09 -24.67 -5.65
N SER A 36 6.17 -25.19 -4.83
CA SER A 36 4.73 -24.97 -4.99
C SER A 36 4.31 -23.50 -4.87
N THR A 37 4.99 -22.72 -4.02
CA THR A 37 4.79 -21.28 -3.90
C THR A 37 5.26 -20.56 -5.16
N MET A 38 6.43 -20.95 -5.68
CA MET A 38 6.97 -20.36 -6.92
C MET A 38 6.04 -20.62 -8.11
N VAL A 39 5.58 -21.85 -8.28
CA VAL A 39 4.66 -22.23 -9.37
C VAL A 39 3.35 -21.45 -9.29
N LYS A 40 2.76 -21.30 -8.10
CA LYS A 40 1.53 -20.50 -7.92
C LYS A 40 1.75 -19.03 -8.27
N LEU A 41 2.86 -18.45 -7.79
CA LEU A 41 3.18 -17.05 -8.01
C LEU A 41 3.44 -16.78 -9.50
N GLN A 42 4.23 -17.64 -10.15
CA GLN A 42 4.52 -17.58 -11.58
C GLN A 42 3.24 -17.71 -12.41
N GLY A 43 2.43 -18.75 -12.17
CA GLY A 43 1.19 -18.96 -12.91
C GLY A 43 0.19 -17.82 -12.78
N TYR A 44 0.09 -17.22 -11.59
CA TYR A 44 -0.74 -16.02 -11.41
C TYR A 44 -0.20 -14.84 -12.24
N LEU A 45 1.10 -14.52 -12.15
CA LEU A 45 1.68 -13.40 -12.88
C LEU A 45 1.59 -13.62 -14.40
N GLU A 46 1.78 -14.84 -14.88
CA GLU A 46 1.62 -15.19 -16.29
C GLU A 46 0.18 -15.04 -16.79
N SER A 47 -0.81 -15.35 -15.92
CA SER A 47 -2.23 -15.10 -16.20
C SER A 47 -2.56 -13.61 -16.33
N GLN A 48 -1.78 -12.74 -15.68
CA GLN A 48 -1.93 -11.29 -15.74
C GLN A 48 -1.21 -10.64 -16.93
N GLY A 49 -0.50 -11.43 -17.75
CA GLY A 49 0.17 -10.94 -18.96
C GLY A 49 1.68 -10.84 -18.87
N VAL A 50 2.30 -11.35 -17.81
CA VAL A 50 3.75 -11.53 -17.77
C VAL A 50 4.15 -12.80 -18.52
N GLU A 51 5.38 -12.80 -19.04
CA GLU A 51 6.08 -13.98 -19.52
C GLU A 51 7.44 -14.07 -18.81
N PHE A 52 7.72 -15.23 -18.21
CA PHE A 52 9.03 -15.52 -17.63
C PHE A 52 9.94 -16.09 -18.71
N LEU A 53 11.12 -15.51 -18.85
CA LEU A 53 12.10 -15.89 -19.83
C LEU A 53 13.24 -16.64 -19.15
N ASP A 54 13.52 -17.83 -19.63
CA ASP A 54 14.71 -18.57 -19.22
C ASP A 54 15.98 -17.86 -19.66
N ALA A 55 17.05 -18.10 -18.89
CA ALA A 55 18.37 -17.65 -19.27
C ALA A 55 18.83 -18.38 -20.54
N ILE A 56 19.42 -17.63 -21.47
CA ILE A 56 20.07 -18.18 -22.66
C ILE A 56 21.57 -17.90 -22.50
N GLU A 57 22.35 -18.97 -22.34
CA GLU A 57 23.79 -18.89 -22.14
C GLU A 57 24.47 -18.09 -23.28
N GLY A 58 25.28 -17.11 -22.90
CA GLY A 58 25.98 -16.23 -23.85
C GLY A 58 25.14 -15.09 -24.46
N GLU A 59 23.82 -15.04 -24.23
CA GLU A 59 22.94 -13.99 -24.78
C GLU A 59 22.27 -13.15 -23.70
N ARG A 60 21.56 -13.78 -22.77
CA ARG A 60 20.77 -13.08 -21.75
C ARG A 60 20.56 -13.90 -20.48
N GLY A 61 20.54 -13.23 -19.34
CA GLY A 61 20.09 -13.84 -18.08
C GLY A 61 18.58 -14.12 -18.06
N ALA A 62 18.13 -14.82 -17.02
CA ALA A 62 16.71 -15.01 -16.77
C ALA A 62 16.00 -13.66 -16.62
N GLY A 63 14.80 -13.54 -17.16
CA GLY A 63 14.12 -12.26 -17.30
C GLY A 63 12.61 -12.35 -17.23
N VAL A 64 11.98 -11.18 -17.35
CA VAL A 64 10.52 -11.02 -17.32
C VAL A 64 10.13 -10.06 -18.42
N ALA A 65 9.17 -10.45 -19.26
CA ALA A 65 8.61 -9.63 -20.32
C ALA A 65 7.09 -9.46 -20.14
N LEU A 66 6.53 -8.47 -20.82
CA LEU A 66 5.08 -8.32 -20.96
C LEU A 66 4.64 -8.95 -22.28
N LYS A 67 3.53 -9.70 -22.26
CA LYS A 67 2.92 -10.26 -23.46
C LYS A 67 2.39 -9.14 -24.35
N TRP A 68 2.59 -9.31 -25.65
CA TRP A 68 2.10 -8.37 -26.67
C TRP A 68 0.58 -8.27 -26.64
N GLY A 69 0.06 -7.04 -26.70
CA GLY A 69 -1.39 -6.78 -26.74
C GLY A 69 -2.12 -7.01 -25.41
N VAL A 70 -1.43 -7.41 -24.34
CA VAL A 70 -2.01 -7.48 -23.00
C VAL A 70 -1.75 -6.15 -22.30
N GLU A 71 -2.78 -5.32 -22.21
CA GLU A 71 -2.70 -4.14 -21.36
C GLU A 71 -2.67 -4.62 -19.90
N PRO A 72 -1.64 -4.24 -19.10
CA PRO A 72 -1.57 -4.65 -17.71
C PRO A 72 -2.84 -4.15 -17.02
N SER A 73 -3.51 -5.04 -16.28
CA SER A 73 -4.71 -4.69 -15.54
C SER A 73 -4.43 -3.41 -14.75
N ARG A 74 -5.19 -2.33 -15.06
CA ARG A 74 -5.12 -1.11 -14.26
C ARG A 74 -5.34 -1.54 -12.81
N ARG A 75 -4.49 -1.05 -11.91
CA ARG A 75 -4.65 -1.20 -10.46
C ARG A 75 -6.14 -1.21 -10.17
N SER A 76 -6.64 -2.26 -9.53
CA SER A 76 -7.91 -2.13 -8.83
C SER A 76 -7.65 -1.04 -7.81
N ASP A 77 -8.04 0.19 -8.13
CA ASP A 77 -8.07 1.28 -7.17
C ASP A 77 -8.77 0.72 -5.95
N GLY A 78 -8.00 0.65 -4.85
CA GLY A 78 -8.24 -0.31 -3.79
C GLY A 78 -9.72 -0.44 -3.43
N GLU A 79 -10.24 -1.65 -3.53
CA GLU A 79 -11.26 -2.08 -2.57
C GLU A 79 -10.58 -2.13 -1.20
N ASP A 80 -10.38 -0.93 -0.64
CA ASP A 80 -10.40 -0.68 0.78
C ASP A 80 -11.72 -1.27 1.25
N GLU A 81 -11.58 -2.40 1.93
CA GLU A 81 -12.62 -3.14 2.58
C GLU A 81 -13.53 -2.17 3.34
N LYS A 82 -14.79 -2.14 2.90
CA LYS A 82 -15.89 -1.39 3.53
C LYS A 82 -15.97 -1.75 5.01
N THR A 83 -15.30 -0.98 5.85
CA THR A 83 -15.83 -0.63 7.16
C THR A 83 -16.26 0.82 7.13
N SER A 84 -17.58 0.98 7.20
CA SER A 84 -18.29 2.13 7.73
C SER A 84 -18.52 3.32 6.80
N ARG A 85 -19.81 3.45 6.47
CA ARG A 85 -20.63 4.66 6.55
C ARG A 85 -19.90 6.01 6.53
N ASP A 86 -20.40 6.80 5.59
CA ASP A 86 -20.58 8.25 5.63
C ASP A 86 -19.48 9.10 5.01
N GLY A 87 -19.94 10.07 4.23
CA GLY A 87 -19.14 10.85 3.29
C GLY A 87 -18.22 11.83 3.98
N GLY A 88 -16.99 11.89 3.49
CA GLY A 88 -16.05 12.93 3.87
C GLY A 88 -14.66 12.56 3.41
N ASN A 89 -14.10 13.37 2.53
CA ASN A 89 -12.67 13.38 2.21
C ASN A 89 -11.88 13.76 3.48
N GLY A 90 -11.78 12.83 4.43
CA GLY A 90 -11.23 13.04 5.76
C GLY A 90 -9.78 12.59 5.83
N ILE A 91 -8.91 13.47 6.33
CA ILE A 91 -7.52 13.16 6.65
C ILE A 91 -7.53 11.97 7.64
N LYS A 92 -6.92 10.84 7.26
CA LYS A 92 -6.79 9.67 8.14
C LYS A 92 -5.74 9.97 9.22
N ALA A 93 -6.11 9.81 10.49
CA ALA A 93 -5.18 9.98 11.61
C ALA A 93 -4.04 8.94 11.54
N LEU A 94 -2.81 9.40 11.70
CA LEU A 94 -1.64 8.53 11.90
C LEU A 94 -1.65 7.90 13.29
N HIS A 95 -2.08 8.68 14.28
CA HIS A 95 -2.24 8.25 15.67
C HIS A 95 -3.65 8.61 16.15
N PRO A 96 -4.63 7.70 15.97
CA PRO A 96 -6.03 7.94 16.31
C PRO A 96 -6.23 8.34 17.77
N GLU A 97 -5.52 7.71 18.71
CA GLU A 97 -5.62 8.07 20.13
C GLU A 97 -5.19 9.51 20.44
N VAL A 98 -4.19 10.03 19.72
CA VAL A 98 -3.69 11.40 19.90
C VAL A 98 -4.66 12.39 19.26
N ALA A 99 -5.17 12.08 18.06
CA ALA A 99 -6.15 12.90 17.37
C ALA A 99 -7.44 13.03 18.20
N GLU A 100 -7.99 11.92 18.70
CA GLU A 100 -9.19 11.91 19.55
C GLU A 100 -8.97 12.68 20.86
N PHE A 101 -7.82 12.49 21.52
CA PHE A 101 -7.51 13.15 22.79
C PHE A 101 -7.53 14.68 22.67
N TRP A 102 -6.95 15.22 21.59
CA TRP A 102 -6.88 16.66 21.36
C TRP A 102 -8.15 17.23 20.74
N ALA A 103 -8.83 16.48 19.86
CA ALA A 103 -10.14 16.87 19.34
C ALA A 103 -11.20 17.00 20.45
N ALA A 104 -11.14 16.14 21.49
CA ALA A 104 -12.01 16.24 22.66
C ALA A 104 -11.69 17.44 23.58
N ARG A 105 -10.59 18.16 23.36
CA ARG A 105 -10.11 19.25 24.23
C ARG A 105 -9.66 20.49 23.43
N PRO A 106 -10.53 21.09 22.61
CA PRO A 106 -10.16 22.21 21.73
C PRO A 106 -9.63 23.42 22.51
N ALA A 107 -10.19 23.71 23.69
CA ALA A 107 -9.73 24.81 24.53
C ALA A 107 -8.32 24.57 25.13
N ALA A 108 -7.94 23.32 25.39
CA ALA A 108 -6.60 22.99 25.86
C ALA A 108 -5.60 23.03 24.70
N PHE A 109 -6.01 22.55 23.52
CA PHE A 109 -5.21 22.61 22.30
C PHE A 109 -4.92 24.06 21.89
N ALA A 110 -5.93 24.95 21.91
CA ALA A 110 -5.79 26.36 21.59
C ALA A 110 -4.86 27.14 22.55
N ARG A 111 -4.60 26.62 23.75
CA ARG A 111 -3.66 27.23 24.72
C ARG A 111 -2.20 26.87 24.45
N LEU A 112 -1.94 25.89 23.59
CA LEU A 112 -0.57 25.54 23.21
C LEU A 112 0.03 26.65 22.34
N SER A 113 1.36 26.73 22.34
CA SER A 113 2.08 27.55 21.37
C SER A 113 1.77 27.09 19.95
N GLU A 114 1.97 27.97 18.97
CA GLU A 114 1.82 27.63 17.54
C GLU A 114 2.68 26.42 17.16
N GLU A 115 3.92 26.36 17.66
CA GLU A 115 4.83 25.24 17.47
C GLU A 115 4.31 23.94 18.12
N GLY A 116 3.70 24.03 19.31
CA GLY A 116 3.08 22.88 19.98
C GLY A 116 1.87 22.34 19.22
N ARG A 117 1.00 23.21 18.71
CA ARG A 117 -0.15 22.80 17.88
C ARG A 117 0.29 22.16 16.57
N ARG A 118 1.33 22.71 15.94
CA ARG A 118 1.92 22.17 14.74
C ARG A 118 2.47 20.75 14.94
N ALA A 119 3.32 20.57 15.96
CA ALA A 119 3.95 19.29 16.25
C ALA A 119 2.92 18.19 16.55
N ILE A 120 1.85 18.53 17.27
CA ILE A 120 0.79 17.58 17.61
C ILE A 120 -0.10 17.27 16.40
N SER A 121 -0.45 18.26 15.59
CA SER A 121 -1.21 18.03 14.35
C SER A 121 -0.44 17.15 13.37
N GLU A 122 0.85 17.41 13.20
CA GLU A 122 1.74 16.62 12.35
C GLU A 122 1.87 15.19 12.87
N ALA A 123 2.04 14.99 14.17
CA ALA A 123 2.09 13.66 14.77
C ALA A 123 0.74 12.92 14.66
N ALA A 124 -0.39 13.60 14.90
CA ALA A 124 -1.70 12.96 14.97
C ALA A 124 -2.30 12.66 13.58
N LEU A 125 -2.12 13.55 12.62
CA LEU A 125 -2.82 13.55 11.32
C LEU A 125 -1.87 13.65 10.12
N GLY A 126 -0.55 13.80 10.33
CA GLY A 126 0.42 13.97 9.24
C GLY A 126 0.36 15.34 8.57
N ASP A 127 -0.42 16.26 9.10
CA ASP A 127 -0.61 17.62 8.57
C ASP A 127 -0.49 18.63 9.72
N PRO A 128 0.39 19.64 9.60
CA PRO A 128 0.61 20.65 10.64
C PRO A 128 -0.61 21.49 11.04
N ARG A 129 -1.70 21.50 10.27
CA ARG A 129 -2.89 22.34 10.53
C ARG A 129 -4.18 21.56 10.73
N ALA A 130 -4.17 20.24 10.56
CA ALA A 130 -5.41 19.48 10.50
C ALA A 130 -6.22 19.47 11.82
N LEU A 131 -5.57 19.57 13.00
CA LEU A 131 -6.31 19.68 14.26
C LEU A 131 -6.86 21.10 14.52
N ASP A 132 -6.22 22.15 13.98
CA ASP A 132 -6.75 23.51 14.09
C ASP A 132 -8.07 23.63 13.31
N ASP A 133 -8.15 23.01 12.13
CA ASP A 133 -9.36 22.97 11.31
C ASP A 133 -10.49 22.17 11.97
N LEU A 134 -10.15 21.07 12.67
CA LEU A 134 -11.12 20.26 13.42
C LEU A 134 -11.61 20.96 14.68
N ALA A 135 -10.72 21.65 15.40
CA ALA A 135 -11.07 22.41 16.60
C ALA A 135 -11.86 23.69 16.31
N SER A 136 -11.84 24.18 15.06
CA SER A 136 -12.54 25.39 14.62
C SER A 136 -13.97 25.12 14.10
N ARG A 137 -14.39 23.85 13.99
CA ARG A 137 -15.78 23.52 13.63
C ARG A 137 -16.69 23.73 14.86
N PRO A 138 -17.86 24.40 14.69
CA PRO A 138 -18.79 24.68 15.79
C PRO A 138 -19.44 23.41 16.36
#